data_AF-A0A9D8N606-F1
#
_entry.id   AF-A0A9D8N606-F1
#
_cell.length_a   1.000
_cell.length_b   1.000
_cell.length_c   1.000
_cell.angle_alpha   90.00
_cell.angle_beta   90.00
_cell.angle_gamma   90.00
#
_symmetry.space_group_name_H-M   'P 1'
#
loop_
_entity.id
_entity.type
_entity.pdbx_description
1 polymer ?
#
loop_
_entity_poly.entity_id
_entity_poly.type
_entity_poly.pdbx_seq_one_letter_code
_entity_poly.pdbx_strand_id
1 'polypeptide(L)'
;MIRCFVLISIALSLCIATGAAETEYGLLMQVRGRDITGLCIMDTATDGSVVGTVVNEMGVKAFDFTYSNGRAKVLNVIGPMNKWYIRKVLNRDFTFILSNIDKPTDVTCKKRTLKRQADGDIIVTNSKYKISYTFTPHKGAL
;
A
#
# COMPACT_ATOMS: atom_id res chain seq x y z
N MET A 1 -49.37 6.85 -32.08
CA MET A 1 -48.14 7.65 -32.13
C MET A 1 -48.03 8.47 -30.84
N ILE A 2 -46.92 8.28 -30.12
CA ILE A 2 -46.33 9.22 -29.14
C ILE A 2 -47.15 9.43 -27.85
N ARG A 3 -47.02 8.50 -26.91
CA ARG A 3 -47.21 8.79 -25.48
C ARG A 3 -46.10 8.13 -24.65
N CYS A 4 -45.07 8.95 -24.42
CA CYS A 4 -44.28 9.06 -23.20
C CYS A 4 -43.61 7.80 -22.65
N PHE A 5 -42.61 7.37 -23.40
CA PHE A 5 -41.47 6.53 -23.05
C PHE A 5 -40.54 7.09 -21.94
N VAL A 6 -41.01 7.99 -21.05
CA VAL A 6 -40.14 8.83 -20.19
C VAL A 6 -40.14 8.37 -18.73
N LEU A 7 -40.17 7.06 -18.46
CA LEU A 7 -40.03 6.55 -17.09
C LEU A 7 -38.98 5.45 -16.91
N ILE A 8 -38.19 5.13 -17.96
CA ILE A 8 -37.10 4.14 -17.87
C ILE A 8 -35.71 4.81 -17.86
N SER A 9 -35.64 6.14 -17.83
CA SER A 9 -34.37 6.87 -18.03
C SER A 9 -33.71 7.44 -16.77
N ILE A 10 -34.18 7.12 -15.55
CA ILE A 10 -33.56 7.58 -14.28
C ILE A 10 -33.08 6.39 -13.44
N ALA A 11 -32.55 5.35 -14.08
CA ALA A 11 -31.83 4.26 -13.39
C ALA A 11 -30.40 4.11 -13.90
N LEU A 12 -29.84 5.15 -14.53
CA LEU A 12 -28.51 5.11 -15.12
C LEU A 12 -27.75 6.42 -14.91
N SER A 13 -27.52 6.84 -13.67
CA SER A 13 -26.47 7.83 -13.36
C SER A 13 -26.10 7.86 -11.87
N LEU A 14 -25.82 6.70 -11.29
CA LEU A 14 -24.92 6.67 -10.13
C LEU A 14 -23.96 5.48 -10.26
N CYS A 15 -23.36 5.34 -11.44
CA CYS A 15 -22.04 4.74 -11.49
C CYS A 15 -21.13 5.81 -10.90
N ILE A 16 -21.00 5.82 -9.57
CA ILE A 16 -19.90 6.51 -8.92
C ILE A 16 -18.67 5.91 -9.59
N ALA A 17 -17.99 6.69 -10.43
CA ALA A 17 -16.59 6.42 -10.70
C ALA A 17 -15.95 6.48 -9.33
N THR A 18 -15.83 5.34 -8.67
CA THR A 18 -15.08 5.20 -7.43
C THR A 18 -13.69 5.61 -7.83
N GLY A 19 -13.30 6.84 -7.47
CA GLY A 19 -11.99 7.40 -7.70
C GLY A 19 -10.99 6.57 -6.90
N ALA A 20 -10.61 5.45 -7.49
CA ALA A 20 -9.51 4.61 -7.09
C ALA A 20 -8.23 5.38 -7.45
N ALA A 21 -7.47 5.77 -6.44
CA ALA A 21 -6.17 6.39 -6.63
C ALA A 21 -5.13 5.27 -6.71
N GLU A 22 -4.64 5.02 -7.92
CA GLU A 22 -3.54 4.11 -8.16
C GLU A 22 -2.21 4.82 -7.87
N THR A 23 -1.40 4.22 -7.00
CA THR A 23 -0.11 4.75 -6.59
C THR A 23 0.95 3.67 -6.70
N GLU A 24 2.07 4.03 -7.31
CA GLU A 24 3.20 3.14 -7.54
C GLU A 24 4.45 3.66 -6.83
N TYR A 25 5.11 2.77 -6.10
CA TYR A 25 6.35 3.06 -5.40
C TYR A 25 7.41 2.01 -5.75
N GLY A 26 8.60 2.46 -6.14
CA GLY A 26 9.79 1.63 -6.01
C GLY A 26 9.99 1.28 -4.53
N LEU A 27 10.20 0.01 -4.22
CA LEU A 27 10.38 -0.48 -2.85
C LEU A 27 11.77 -1.08 -2.70
N LEU A 28 12.54 -0.55 -1.76
CA LEU A 28 13.75 -1.18 -1.23
C LEU A 28 13.49 -1.60 0.22
N MET A 29 13.41 -2.91 0.46
CA MET A 29 13.32 -3.50 1.78
C MET A 29 14.67 -4.07 2.20
N GLN A 30 15.24 -3.58 3.29
CA GLN A 30 16.50 -4.10 3.81
C GLN A 30 16.25 -4.84 5.12
N VAL A 31 16.68 -6.10 5.19
CA VAL A 31 16.50 -6.99 6.35
C VAL A 31 17.86 -7.52 6.77
N ARG A 32 18.39 -7.00 7.90
CA ARG A 32 19.68 -7.46 8.46
C ARG A 32 20.82 -7.52 7.43
N GLY A 33 20.92 -6.50 6.57
CA GLY A 33 21.96 -6.40 5.55
C GLY A 33 21.70 -7.21 4.27
N ARG A 34 20.48 -7.71 4.07
CA ARG A 34 20.03 -8.22 2.76
C ARG A 34 19.01 -7.27 2.19
N ASP A 35 19.14 -6.97 0.91
CA ASP A 35 18.25 -6.08 0.20
C ASP A 35 17.28 -6.90 -0.65
N ILE A 36 16.01 -6.55 -0.55
CA ILE A 36 14.93 -7.06 -1.39
C ILE A 36 14.32 -5.84 -2.04
N THR A 37 14.42 -5.79 -3.35
CA THR A 37 14.09 -4.63 -4.14
C THR A 37 12.97 -5.01 -5.12
N GLY A 38 12.13 -4.04 -5.46
CA GLY A 38 10.85 -4.34 -6.11
C GLY A 38 9.95 -3.14 -6.30
N LEU A 39 8.70 -3.40 -6.65
CA LEU A 39 7.65 -2.41 -6.87
C LEU A 39 6.47 -2.69 -5.95
N CYS A 40 5.97 -1.65 -5.30
CA CYS A 40 4.77 -1.65 -4.48
C CYS A 40 3.69 -0.86 -5.23
N ILE A 41 2.67 -1.57 -5.68
CA ILE A 41 1.51 -1.00 -6.37
C ILE A 41 0.35 -1.00 -5.38
N MET A 42 -0.35 0.12 -5.27
CA MET A 42 -1.47 0.30 -4.34
C MET A 42 -2.64 0.98 -5.04
N ASP A 43 -3.80 0.38 -4.90
CA ASP A 43 -5.08 0.97 -5.24
C ASP A 43 -5.77 1.41 -3.96
N THR A 44 -6.01 2.72 -3.84
CA THR A 44 -6.69 3.33 -2.70
C THR A 44 -8.12 3.70 -3.08
N ALA A 45 -9.08 3.03 -2.44
CA ALA A 45 -10.50 3.33 -2.62
C ALA A 45 -10.90 4.60 -1.87
N THR A 46 -12.05 5.15 -2.25
CA THR A 46 -12.61 6.40 -1.68
C THR A 46 -12.91 6.32 -0.18
N ASP A 47 -13.09 5.12 0.36
CA ASP A 47 -13.32 4.89 1.80
C ASP A 47 -12.00 4.78 2.60
N GLY A 48 -10.86 4.99 1.94
CA GLY A 48 -9.52 4.85 2.53
C GLY A 48 -9.06 3.40 2.71
N SER A 49 -9.81 2.43 2.17
CA SER A 49 -9.31 1.07 2.06
C SER A 49 -8.25 0.98 0.95
N VAL A 50 -7.24 0.15 1.16
CA VAL A 50 -6.14 -0.04 0.21
C VAL A 50 -6.03 -1.50 -0.15
N VAL A 51 -5.85 -1.82 -1.42
CA VAL A 51 -5.40 -3.12 -1.89
C VAL A 51 -4.08 -2.91 -2.62
N GLY A 52 -3.08 -3.71 -2.30
CA GLY A 52 -1.77 -3.56 -2.91
C GLY A 52 -1.04 -4.87 -3.10
N THR A 53 -0.04 -4.82 -3.96
CA THR A 53 0.85 -5.93 -4.27
C THR A 53 2.29 -5.45 -4.22
N VAL A 54 3.16 -6.28 -3.66
CA VAL A 54 4.61 -6.09 -3.76
C VAL A 54 5.15 -7.15 -4.72
N VAL A 55 5.75 -6.71 -5.81
CA VAL A 55 6.46 -7.55 -6.78
C VAL A 55 7.96 -7.29 -6.67
N ASN A 56 8.78 -8.31 -6.90
CA ASN A 56 10.21 -8.09 -7.11
C ASN A 56 10.50 -7.59 -8.53
N GLU A 57 11.76 -7.34 -8.86
CA GLU A 57 12.16 -6.84 -10.19
C GLU A 57 11.93 -7.85 -11.32
N MET A 58 11.78 -9.13 -10.98
CA MET A 58 11.49 -10.19 -11.93
C MET A 58 9.98 -10.38 -12.16
N GLY A 59 9.13 -9.48 -11.64
CA GLY A 59 7.68 -9.57 -11.75
C GLY A 59 7.05 -10.67 -10.90
N VAL A 60 7.81 -11.33 -10.03
CA VAL A 60 7.31 -12.33 -9.09
C VAL A 60 6.68 -11.58 -7.91
N LYS A 61 5.39 -11.78 -7.70
CA LYS A 61 4.67 -11.28 -6.51
C LYS A 61 5.32 -11.85 -5.26
N ALA A 62 5.83 -10.98 -4.39
CA ALA A 62 6.37 -11.34 -3.09
C ALA A 62 5.26 -11.53 -2.06
N PHE A 63 4.29 -10.62 -2.02
CA PHE A 63 3.07 -10.71 -1.23
C PHE A 63 2.04 -9.68 -1.66
N ASP A 64 0.77 -9.98 -1.37
CA ASP A 64 -0.33 -9.02 -1.49
C ASP A 64 -0.64 -8.46 -0.11
N PHE A 65 -1.30 -7.30 -0.05
CA PHE A 65 -1.82 -6.76 1.20
C PHE A 65 -3.12 -6.00 1.00
N THR A 66 -3.89 -5.93 2.07
CA THR A 66 -5.09 -5.10 2.16
C THR A 66 -5.01 -4.25 3.40
N TYR A 67 -5.57 -3.05 3.39
CA TYR A 67 -5.75 -2.19 4.55
C TYR A 67 -7.20 -1.74 4.64
N SER A 68 -7.80 -1.97 5.79
CA SER A 68 -9.17 -1.53 6.10
C SER A 68 -9.30 -1.39 7.61
N ASN A 69 -10.20 -0.52 8.07
CA ASN A 69 -10.50 -0.35 9.49
C ASN A 69 -9.24 -0.16 10.37
N GLY A 70 -8.24 0.58 9.86
CA GLY A 70 -6.99 0.87 10.57
C GLY A 70 -6.03 -0.32 10.70
N ARG A 71 -6.21 -1.40 9.94
CA ARG A 71 -5.39 -2.62 10.03
C ARG A 71 -5.01 -3.16 8.66
N ALA A 72 -3.72 -3.46 8.49
CA ALA A 72 -3.22 -4.15 7.31
C ALA A 72 -3.27 -5.67 7.50
N LYS A 73 -3.52 -6.38 6.40
CA LYS A 73 -3.47 -7.84 6.30
C LYS A 73 -2.64 -8.24 5.07
N VAL A 74 -1.60 -9.02 5.30
CA VAL A 74 -0.67 -9.51 4.30
C VAL A 74 -1.10 -10.92 3.87
N LEU A 75 -1.28 -11.07 2.56
CA LEU A 75 -1.84 -12.21 1.85
C LEU A 75 -0.81 -12.75 0.85
N ASN A 76 -1.02 -13.97 0.36
CA ASN A 76 -0.29 -14.53 -0.80
C ASN A 76 1.25 -14.41 -0.75
N VAL A 77 1.84 -14.45 0.45
CA VAL A 77 3.28 -14.37 0.65
C VAL A 77 4.00 -15.57 0.04
N ILE A 78 5.05 -15.33 -0.74
CA ILE A 78 5.88 -16.37 -1.36
C ILE A 78 6.45 -17.33 -0.33
N GLY A 79 6.64 -18.59 -0.75
CA GLY A 79 7.09 -19.70 0.11
C GLY A 79 8.25 -19.36 1.06
N PRO A 80 9.36 -18.76 0.58
CA PRO A 80 10.50 -18.41 1.44
C PRO A 80 10.16 -17.40 2.56
N MET A 81 9.24 -16.48 2.30
CA MET A 81 8.78 -15.46 3.25
C MET A 81 7.55 -15.91 4.06
N ASN A 82 6.95 -17.05 3.73
CA ASN A 82 5.73 -17.58 4.35
C ASN A 82 6.02 -18.25 5.71
N LYS A 83 6.64 -17.51 6.62
CA LYS A 83 6.75 -17.88 8.03
C LYS A 83 5.79 -17.04 8.85
N TRP A 84 5.12 -17.66 9.82
CA TRP A 84 4.10 -16.99 10.66
C TRP A 84 4.62 -15.69 11.29
N TYR A 85 5.88 -15.68 11.73
CA TYR A 85 6.48 -14.52 12.37
C TYR A 85 6.78 -13.40 11.36
N ILE A 86 7.14 -13.73 10.12
CA ILE A 86 7.35 -12.75 9.04
C ILE A 86 6.02 -12.07 8.73
N ARG A 87 4.96 -12.85 8.50
CA ARG A 87 3.60 -12.32 8.29
C ARG A 87 3.17 -11.39 9.43
N LYS A 88 3.44 -11.78 10.68
CA LYS A 88 3.10 -10.98 11.86
C LYS A 88 3.87 -9.65 11.91
N VAL A 89 5.12 -9.62 11.48
CA VAL A 89 5.91 -8.38 11.40
C VAL A 89 5.40 -7.51 10.25
N LEU A 90 5.27 -8.07 9.05
CA LEU A 90 4.76 -7.35 7.87
C LEU A 90 3.38 -6.74 8.13
N ASN A 91 2.43 -7.49 8.71
CA ASN A 91 1.11 -6.96 9.07
C ASN A 91 1.21 -5.69 9.94
N ARG A 92 2.07 -5.71 10.97
CA ARG A 92 2.22 -4.58 11.88
C ARG A 92 2.98 -3.41 11.26
N ASP A 93 3.94 -3.71 10.41
CA ASP A 93 4.73 -2.71 9.70
C ASP A 93 3.87 -2.01 8.65
N PHE A 94 3.17 -2.76 7.80
CA PHE A 94 2.23 -2.20 6.82
C PHE A 94 1.05 -1.47 7.46
N THR A 95 0.55 -1.93 8.62
CA THR A 95 -0.46 -1.15 9.37
C THR A 95 0.10 0.22 9.77
N PHE A 96 1.35 0.27 10.25
CA PHE A 96 2.00 1.52 10.60
C PHE A 96 2.29 2.39 9.38
N ILE A 97 2.73 1.80 8.27
CA ILE A 97 3.02 2.53 7.03
C ILE A 97 1.74 3.16 6.48
N LEU A 98 0.73 2.35 6.19
CA LEU A 98 -0.51 2.79 5.52
C LEU A 98 -1.33 3.75 6.37
N SER A 99 -1.26 3.66 7.70
CA SER A 99 -1.92 4.64 8.59
C SER A 99 -1.23 6.00 8.68
N ASN A 100 -0.03 6.15 8.09
CA ASN A 100 0.78 7.37 8.20
C ASN A 100 1.38 7.83 6.86
N ILE A 101 1.23 7.09 5.77
CA ILE A 101 1.88 7.37 4.47
C ILE A 101 1.36 8.65 3.80
N ASP A 102 0.15 9.10 4.12
CA ASP A 102 -0.42 10.36 3.59
C ASP A 102 -0.27 11.55 4.54
N LYS A 103 0.24 11.34 5.76
CA LYS A 103 0.37 12.42 6.75
C LYS A 103 1.54 13.33 6.42
N PRO A 104 1.43 14.66 6.46
CA PRO A 104 2.49 15.56 6.00
C PRO A 104 3.76 15.55 6.87
N THR A 105 3.71 14.93 8.06
CA THR A 105 4.81 14.97 9.04
C THR A 105 5.44 13.60 9.26
N ASP A 106 6.70 13.62 9.71
CA ASP A 106 7.38 12.44 10.22
C ASP A 106 6.64 11.86 11.43
N VAL A 107 6.57 10.53 11.48
CA VAL A 107 5.85 9.82 12.54
C VAL A 107 6.76 8.81 13.22
N THR A 108 6.85 8.87 14.55
CA THR A 108 7.49 7.82 15.35
C THR A 108 6.48 7.20 16.30
N CYS A 109 6.38 5.87 16.27
CA CYS A 109 5.58 5.11 17.21
C CYS A 109 6.32 3.84 17.66
N LYS A 110 6.59 3.74 18.97
CA LYS A 110 7.25 2.59 19.60
C LYS A 110 8.64 2.30 19.00
N LYS A 111 8.73 1.29 18.15
CA LYS A 111 9.97 0.83 17.51
C LYS A 111 9.98 1.13 16.00
N ARG A 112 9.01 1.91 15.53
CA ARG A 112 8.84 2.28 14.13
C ARG A 112 8.93 3.78 13.94
N THR A 113 9.62 4.19 12.88
CA THR A 113 9.72 5.60 12.47
C THR A 113 9.54 5.69 10.97
N LEU A 114 8.68 6.59 10.52
CA LEU A 114 8.50 7.00 9.14
C LEU A 114 9.09 8.40 9.00
N LYS A 115 10.06 8.55 8.10
CA LYS A 115 10.70 9.81 7.74
C LYS A 115 10.45 10.11 6.27
N ARG A 116 10.26 11.38 5.94
CA ARG A 116 10.14 11.87 4.57
C ARG A 116 11.43 12.57 4.17
N GLN A 117 11.96 12.24 3.00
CA GLN A 117 13.13 12.89 2.44
C GLN A 117 12.71 14.02 1.49
N ALA A 118 13.58 15.01 1.28
CA ALA A 118 13.33 16.13 0.38
C ALA A 118 13.07 15.69 -1.07
N ASP A 119 13.59 14.51 -1.47
CA ASP A 119 13.46 13.93 -2.80
C ASP A 119 12.10 13.25 -3.04
N GLY A 120 11.23 13.20 -2.02
CA GLY A 120 9.92 12.53 -2.08
C GLY A 120 9.93 11.09 -1.56
N ASP A 121 11.11 10.55 -1.25
CA ASP A 121 11.25 9.20 -0.67
C ASP A 121 10.64 9.13 0.74
N ILE A 122 9.98 8.02 1.01
CA ILE A 122 9.44 7.69 2.34
C ILE A 122 10.25 6.53 2.92
N ILE A 123 10.97 6.82 4.00
CA ILE A 123 11.83 5.84 4.68
C ILE A 123 11.17 5.41 5.98
N VAL A 124 10.86 4.12 6.08
CA VAL A 124 10.26 3.51 7.26
C VAL A 124 11.24 2.55 7.88
N THR A 125 11.49 2.70 9.18
CA THR A 125 12.43 1.86 9.93
C THR A 125 11.72 1.11 11.04
N ASN A 126 12.03 -0.17 11.19
CA ASN A 126 11.64 -1.01 12.31
C ASN A 126 12.88 -1.44 13.09
N SER A 127 13.20 -0.66 14.12
CA SER A 127 14.39 -0.85 14.95
C SER A 127 14.43 -2.19 15.71
N LYS A 128 13.27 -2.81 15.96
CA LYS A 128 13.17 -4.10 16.67
C LYS A 128 13.70 -5.26 15.84
N TYR A 129 13.36 -5.29 14.55
CA TYR A 129 13.73 -6.40 13.67
C TYR A 129 14.86 -6.06 12.71
N LYS A 130 15.38 -4.82 12.76
CA LYS A 130 16.41 -4.29 11.86
C LYS A 130 15.96 -4.41 10.40
N ILE A 131 14.75 -3.90 10.16
CA ILE A 131 14.13 -3.83 8.84
C ILE A 131 13.95 -2.36 8.47
N SER A 132 14.31 -1.97 7.25
CA SER A 132 13.96 -0.70 6.64
C SER A 132 13.18 -0.92 5.35
N TYR A 133 12.31 0.02 5.03
CA TYR A 133 11.56 0.10 3.79
C TYR A 133 11.76 1.51 3.24
N THR A 134 12.23 1.63 2.01
CA THR A 134 12.29 2.91 1.28
C THR A 134 11.31 2.83 0.15
N PHE A 135 10.35 3.74 0.14
CA PHE A 135 9.36 3.91 -0.92
C PHE A 135 9.75 5.11 -1.75
N THR A 136 10.09 4.89 -3.01
CA THR A 136 10.42 5.92 -3.99
C THR A 136 9.23 6.11 -4.92
N PRO A 137 8.56 7.27 -4.92
CA PRO A 137 7.38 7.48 -5.73
C PRO A 137 7.71 7.34 -7.23
N HIS A 138 6.95 6.52 -7.95
CA HIS A 138 6.98 6.50 -9.40
C HIS A 138 6.11 7.64 -9.94
N LYS A 139 6.43 8.19 -11.12
CA LYS A 139 5.68 9.32 -11.72
C LYS A 139 4.21 8.89 -11.93
N GLY A 140 3.35 9.29 -11.00
CA GLY A 140 1.95 8.89 -10.90
C GLY A 140 1.31 9.25 -9.55
N ALA A 141 2.10 9.41 -8.49
CA ALA A 141 1.62 9.86 -7.17
C ALA A 141 1.72 11.39 -7.03
N LEU A 142 0.69 12.14 -7.46
CA LEU A 142 0.43 13.53 -7.10
C LEU A 142 -1.03 13.71 -6.70
#